data_AF-G6XKJ0-F1
#
_entry.id   AF-G6XKJ0-F1
#
_cell.length_a   1.000
_cell.length_b   1.000
_cell.length_c   1.000
_cell.angle_alpha   90.00
_cell.angle_beta   90.00
_cell.angle_gamma   90.00
#
_symmetry.space_group_name_H-M   'P 1'
#
loop_
_entity.id
_entity.type
_entity.pdbx_description
1 polymer ?
#
loop_
_entity_poly.entity_id
_entity_poly.type
_entity_poly.pdbx_seq_one_letter_code
_entity_poly.pdbx_strand_id
1 'polypeptide(L)'
;MHRTPRLFLFAAPLAAVPVQALAAGMPQLNVHDPLLIGQVVWGAVIFAGFYLVVSRSALPRIERVLSDRRTRIQNDLDIARRAKAEADKATADLVRARHEAAAQARANIERIQNEARTNAEAHAAATAKRLESEIASAENQIAQSREQALSSVPQIATGTAQALVTRLLGTQQDEQTVASAVERASA
;
A
#
# COMPACT_ATOMS: atom_id res chain seq x y z
N MET A 1 -62.27 -1.14 -108.27
CA MET A 1 -62.34 -0.13 -109.35
C MET A 1 -61.09 0.73 -109.32
N HIS A 2 -60.47 0.87 -110.50
CA HIS A 2 -59.52 1.89 -111.01
C HIS A 2 -58.27 2.25 -110.19
N ARG A 3 -57.07 1.75 -110.56
CA ARG A 3 -56.19 2.09 -111.72
C ARG A 3 -55.29 3.33 -111.45
N THR A 4 -54.01 3.03 -111.27
CA THR A 4 -52.76 3.81 -111.49
C THR A 4 -52.77 4.56 -112.85
N PRO A 5 -51.84 5.50 -113.23
CA PRO A 5 -50.37 5.31 -113.14
C PRO A 5 -49.36 6.51 -113.31
N ARG A 6 -48.05 6.15 -113.17
CA ARG A 6 -46.84 6.57 -113.95
C ARG A 6 -46.26 7.99 -113.77
N LEU A 7 -44.97 8.28 -113.93
CA LEU A 7 -43.64 7.62 -113.99
C LEU A 7 -42.61 8.75 -114.35
N PHE A 8 -41.31 8.42 -114.38
CA PHE A 8 -40.12 9.20 -114.79
C PHE A 8 -39.40 9.89 -113.62
N LEU A 9 -38.30 9.36 -113.04
CA LEU A 9 -37.07 8.75 -113.57
C LEU A 9 -36.15 9.77 -114.26
N PHE A 10 -35.13 10.24 -113.54
CA PHE A 10 -33.83 10.57 -114.09
C PHE A 10 -32.73 10.24 -113.07
N ALA A 11 -31.84 9.35 -113.47
CA ALA A 11 -30.60 9.02 -112.79
C ALA A 11 -29.46 9.81 -113.43
N ALA A 12 -28.50 10.28 -112.62
CA ALA A 12 -27.10 10.39 -113.07
C ALA A 12 -26.16 10.37 -111.84
N PRO A 13 -25.06 9.61 -111.88
CA PRO A 13 -24.15 9.37 -110.77
C PRO A 13 -23.02 10.41 -110.74
N LEU A 14 -22.45 10.72 -109.57
CA LEU A 14 -21.13 11.35 -109.55
C LEU A 14 -20.35 11.05 -108.25
N ALA A 15 -19.26 10.32 -108.47
CA ALA A 15 -18.01 10.36 -107.72
C ALA A 15 -18.04 10.14 -106.21
N ALA A 16 -17.54 8.97 -105.83
CA ALA A 16 -16.79 8.80 -104.60
C ALA A 16 -15.69 9.87 -104.54
N VAL A 17 -15.90 10.90 -103.72
CA VAL A 17 -14.82 11.73 -103.22
C VAL A 17 -14.16 10.93 -102.10
N PRO A 18 -12.83 10.70 -102.13
CA PRO A 18 -12.15 10.06 -101.04
C PRO A 18 -12.39 10.92 -99.80
N VAL A 19 -13.01 10.35 -98.76
CA VAL A 19 -12.89 10.88 -97.42
C VAL A 19 -11.42 10.70 -97.05
N GLN A 20 -10.60 11.67 -97.47
CA GLN A 20 -9.25 11.87 -96.97
C GLN A 20 -9.41 12.36 -95.52
N ALA A 21 -9.75 11.42 -94.65
CA ALA A 21 -9.39 11.51 -93.25
C ALA A 21 -7.86 11.34 -93.20
N LEU A 22 -7.11 12.43 -93.43
CA LEU A 22 -5.69 12.49 -93.12
C LEU A 22 -5.28 13.94 -92.81
N ALA A 23 -5.02 14.18 -91.53
CA ALA A 23 -4.23 15.27 -90.94
C ALA A 23 -4.84 16.69 -90.83
N ALA A 24 -6.11 16.81 -90.45
CA ALA A 24 -6.47 17.83 -89.47
C ALA A 24 -6.66 17.10 -88.14
N GLY A 25 -5.86 17.43 -87.12
CA GLY A 25 -6.02 16.86 -85.77
C GLY A 25 -7.50 16.91 -85.37
N MET A 26 -7.98 15.88 -84.67
CA MET A 26 -9.40 15.71 -84.38
C MET A 26 -10.03 17.07 -84.03
N PRO A 27 -11.07 17.56 -84.75
CA PRO A 27 -11.60 18.91 -84.54
C PRO A 27 -12.15 19.14 -83.12
N GLN A 28 -12.25 18.08 -82.31
CA GLN A 28 -12.57 18.12 -80.89
C GLN A 28 -11.39 18.54 -79.98
N LEU A 29 -10.16 18.53 -80.49
CA LEU A 29 -8.92 18.85 -79.75
C LEU A 29 -8.23 20.12 -80.26
N ASN A 30 -8.87 20.90 -81.12
CA ASN A 30 -8.29 22.13 -81.64
C ASN A 30 -8.41 23.26 -80.59
N VAL A 31 -7.42 23.36 -79.71
CA VAL A 31 -7.37 24.32 -78.58
C VAL A 31 -7.46 25.79 -78.98
N HIS A 32 -7.36 26.10 -80.27
CA HIS A 32 -7.53 27.44 -80.83
C HIS A 32 -8.99 27.78 -81.20
N ASP A 33 -9.95 26.86 -81.00
CA ASP A 33 -11.37 27.14 -81.19
C ASP A 33 -11.89 28.14 -80.14
N PRO A 34 -12.49 29.28 -80.54
CA PRO A 34 -12.98 30.31 -79.62
C PRO A 34 -13.98 29.80 -78.57
N LEU A 35 -14.72 28.74 -78.90
CA LEU A 35 -15.71 28.11 -78.01
C LEU A 35 -15.05 27.33 -76.87
N LEU A 36 -13.93 26.65 -77.12
CA LEU A 36 -13.19 25.91 -76.09
C LEU A 36 -12.53 26.88 -75.09
N ILE A 37 -11.97 27.98 -75.59
CA ILE A 37 -11.39 29.04 -74.74
C ILE A 37 -12.47 29.65 -73.83
N GLY A 38 -13.65 29.97 -74.39
CA GLY A 38 -14.78 30.48 -73.61
C GLY A 38 -15.24 29.51 -72.52
N GLN A 39 -15.33 28.21 -72.82
CA GLN A 39 -15.69 27.18 -71.84
C GLN A 39 -14.66 27.03 -70.71
N VAL A 40 -13.37 27.09 -71.03
CA VAL A 40 -12.30 27.04 -70.03
C VAL A 40 -12.32 28.29 -69.15
N VAL A 41 -12.49 29.48 -69.74
CA VAL A 41 -12.56 30.74 -68.99
C VAL A 41 -13.77 30.74 -68.06
N TRP A 42 -14.95 30.37 -68.54
CA TRP A 42 -16.14 30.28 -67.66
C TRP A 42 -16.01 29.17 -66.62
N GLY A 43 -15.43 28.02 -66.99
CA GLY A 43 -15.10 26.95 -66.05
C GLY A 43 -14.18 27.43 -64.94
N ALA A 44 -13.15 28.21 -65.27
CA ALA A 44 -12.24 28.82 -64.31
C ALA A 44 -12.95 29.85 -63.40
N VAL A 45 -13.87 30.65 -63.93
CA VAL A 45 -14.65 31.61 -63.12
C VAL A 45 -15.56 30.89 -62.13
N ILE A 46 -16.31 29.87 -62.57
CA ILE A 46 -17.17 29.06 -61.68
C ILE A 46 -16.31 28.32 -60.64
N PHE A 47 -15.19 27.74 -61.07
CA PHE A 47 -14.25 27.06 -60.17
C PHE A 47 -13.67 28.03 -59.13
N ALA A 48 -13.26 29.23 -59.53
CA ALA A 48 -12.77 30.25 -58.61
C ALA A 48 -13.85 30.67 -57.60
N GLY A 49 -15.09 30.89 -58.06
CA GLY A 49 -16.22 31.16 -57.18
C GLY A 49 -16.48 30.04 -56.17
N PHE A 50 -16.52 28.78 -56.64
CA PHE A 50 -16.66 27.61 -55.79
C PHE A 50 -15.50 27.46 -54.79
N TYR A 51 -14.26 27.65 -55.25
CA TYR A 51 -13.05 27.59 -54.42
C TYR A 51 -13.11 28.62 -53.29
N LEU A 52 -13.53 29.85 -53.58
CA LEU A 52 -13.69 30.89 -52.56
C LEU A 52 -14.75 30.50 -51.51
N VAL A 53 -15.87 29.94 -51.93
CA VAL A 53 -16.92 29.46 -51.01
C VAL A 53 -16.39 28.34 -50.10
N VAL A 54 -15.70 27.34 -50.67
CA VAL A 54 -15.11 26.22 -49.90
C VAL A 54 -14.03 26.71 -48.95
N SER A 55 -13.13 27.58 -49.44
CA SER A 55 -12.05 28.17 -48.65
C SER A 55 -12.59 28.97 -47.46
N ARG A 56 -13.65 29.76 -47.68
CA ARG A 56 -14.25 30.62 -46.65
C ARG A 56 -15.16 29.87 -45.68
N SER A 57 -15.72 28.71 -46.05
CA SER A 57 -16.76 28.02 -45.27
C SER A 57 -16.35 26.63 -44.77
N ALA A 58 -15.87 25.75 -45.66
CA ALA A 58 -15.59 24.37 -45.33
C ALA A 58 -14.28 24.21 -44.52
N LEU A 59 -13.20 24.84 -44.97
CA LEU A 59 -11.89 24.80 -44.30
C LEU A 59 -11.95 25.31 -42.84
N PRO A 60 -12.51 26.51 -42.54
CA PRO A 60 -12.56 26.98 -41.15
C PRO A 60 -13.47 26.15 -40.24
N ARG A 61 -14.38 25.34 -40.82
CA ARG A 61 -15.19 24.41 -40.03
C ARG A 61 -14.40 23.16 -39.63
N ILE A 62 -13.56 22.65 -40.54
CA ILE A 62 -12.66 21.53 -40.26
C ILE A 62 -11.57 21.94 -39.27
N GLU A 63 -10.98 23.12 -39.45
CA GLU A 63 -9.96 23.67 -38.56
C GLU A 63 -10.48 23.81 -37.13
N ARG A 64 -11.71 24.32 -36.95
CA ARG A 64 -12.36 24.40 -35.63
C ARG A 64 -12.46 23.04 -34.96
N VAL A 65 -12.97 22.02 -35.65
CA VAL A 65 -13.10 20.67 -35.09
C VAL A 65 -11.73 20.09 -34.71
N LEU A 66 -10.71 20.30 -35.55
CA LEU A 66 -9.36 19.82 -35.26
C LEU A 66 -8.74 20.55 -34.06
N SER A 67 -8.93 21.86 -33.96
CA SER A 67 -8.48 22.68 -32.83
C SER A 67 -9.17 22.27 -31.53
N ASP A 68 -10.49 22.06 -31.57
CA ASP A 68 -11.27 21.64 -30.40
C ASP A 68 -10.81 20.27 -29.89
N ARG A 69 -10.58 19.31 -30.81
CA ARG A 69 -10.04 17.99 -30.46
C ARG A 69 -8.65 18.09 -29.88
N ARG A 70 -7.77 18.89 -30.50
CA ARG A 70 -6.41 19.12 -29.99
C ARG A 70 -6.44 19.70 -28.59
N THR A 71 -7.28 20.70 -28.36
CA THR A 71 -7.44 21.37 -27.06
C THR A 71 -7.96 20.40 -26.01
N ARG A 72 -8.98 19.60 -26.33
CA ARG A 72 -9.49 18.56 -25.41
C ARG A 72 -8.41 17.53 -25.06
N ILE A 73 -7.70 17.01 -26.06
CA ILE A 73 -6.62 16.03 -25.82
C ILE A 73 -5.52 16.64 -24.94
N GLN A 74 -5.11 17.89 -25.18
CA GLN A 74 -4.11 18.54 -24.33
C GLN A 74 -4.62 18.71 -22.89
N ASN A 75 -5.86 19.16 -22.72
CA ASN A 75 -6.48 19.30 -21.41
C ASN A 75 -6.57 17.95 -20.68
N ASP A 76 -7.00 16.89 -21.36
CA ASP A 76 -7.13 15.54 -20.80
C ASP A 76 -5.76 14.98 -20.41
N LEU A 77 -4.72 15.20 -21.25
CA LEU A 77 -3.35 14.82 -20.95
C LEU A 77 -2.80 15.58 -19.73
N ASP A 78 -3.10 16.88 -19.62
CA ASP A 78 -2.65 17.68 -18.48
C ASP A 78 -3.35 17.27 -17.19
N ILE A 79 -4.65 16.98 -17.24
CA ILE A 79 -5.40 16.42 -16.10
C ILE A 79 -4.80 15.07 -15.70
N ALA A 80 -4.55 14.18 -16.66
CA ALA A 80 -3.94 12.87 -16.39
C ALA A 80 -2.53 12.98 -15.79
N ARG A 81 -1.70 13.91 -16.28
CA ARG A 81 -0.36 14.18 -15.73
C ARG A 81 -0.45 14.70 -14.29
N ARG A 82 -1.35 15.63 -14.00
CA ARG A 82 -1.56 16.16 -12.65
C ARG A 82 -2.04 15.08 -11.69
N ALA A 83 -3.05 14.30 -12.10
CA ALA A 83 -3.57 13.18 -11.31
C ALA A 83 -2.47 12.14 -11.04
N LYS A 84 -1.65 11.82 -12.04
CA LYS A 84 -0.49 10.94 -11.85
C LYS A 84 0.52 11.51 -10.87
N ALA A 85 0.91 12.78 -11.03
CA ALA A 85 1.86 13.42 -10.13
C ALA A 85 1.36 13.48 -8.68
N GLU A 86 0.07 13.72 -8.48
CA GLU A 86 -0.58 13.69 -7.16
C GLU A 86 -0.58 12.27 -6.56
N ALA A 87 -0.91 11.26 -7.36
CA ALA A 87 -0.86 9.86 -6.94
C ALA A 87 0.55 9.40 -6.58
N ASP A 88 1.56 9.78 -7.38
CA ASP A 88 2.97 9.48 -7.13
C ASP A 88 3.44 10.16 -5.83
N LYS A 89 3.04 11.42 -5.59
CA LYS A 89 3.31 12.14 -4.34
C LYS A 89 2.65 11.46 -3.14
N ALA A 90 1.36 11.14 -3.23
CA ALA A 90 0.62 10.46 -2.17
C ALA A 90 1.24 9.10 -1.84
N THR A 91 1.68 8.36 -2.86
CA THR A 91 2.38 7.07 -2.70
C THR A 91 3.72 7.27 -1.97
N ALA A 92 4.52 8.27 -2.37
CA ALA A 92 5.79 8.56 -1.71
C ALA A 92 5.61 8.96 -0.24
N ASP A 93 4.62 9.80 0.06
CA ASP A 93 4.31 10.24 1.42
C ASP A 93 3.81 9.06 2.28
N LEU A 94 2.97 8.18 1.73
CA LEU A 94 2.50 6.97 2.40
C LEU A 94 3.65 5.99 2.69
N VAL A 95 4.56 5.79 1.74
CA VAL A 95 5.76 4.96 1.94
C VAL A 95 6.64 5.55 3.05
N ARG A 96 6.88 6.87 3.04
CA ARG A 96 7.64 7.55 4.09
C ARG A 96 6.99 7.37 5.46
N ALA A 97 5.69 7.63 5.57
CA ALA A 97 4.94 7.48 6.81
C ALA A 97 4.96 6.04 7.34
N ARG A 98 4.86 5.03 6.45
CA ARG A 98 4.99 3.62 6.84
C ARG A 98 6.38 3.29 7.38
N HIS A 99 7.44 3.77 6.73
CA HIS A 99 8.80 3.55 7.20
C HIS A 99 9.05 4.21 8.55
N GLU A 100 8.58 5.45 8.74
CA GLU A 100 8.70 6.16 10.00
C GLU A 100 7.92 5.47 11.12
N ALA A 101 6.67 5.08 10.87
CA ALA A 101 5.86 4.33 11.85
C ALA A 101 6.51 2.99 12.22
N ALA A 102 7.08 2.27 11.26
CA ALA A 102 7.79 1.03 11.51
C ALA A 102 9.06 1.24 12.35
N ALA A 103 9.82 2.32 12.08
CA ALA A 103 10.99 2.68 12.86
C ALA A 103 10.62 3.07 14.31
N GLN A 104 9.59 3.90 14.48
CA GLN A 104 9.06 4.29 15.79
C GLN A 104 8.55 3.07 16.57
N ALA A 105 7.85 2.14 15.92
CA ALA A 105 7.38 0.92 16.55
C ALA A 105 8.54 0.04 17.05
N ARG A 106 9.60 -0.12 16.25
CA ARG A 106 10.81 -0.87 16.66
C ARG A 106 11.50 -0.20 17.84
N ALA A 107 11.73 1.11 17.77
CA ALA A 107 12.33 1.87 18.86
C ALA A 107 11.49 1.79 20.15
N ASN A 108 10.16 1.82 20.03
CA ASN A 108 9.27 1.67 21.18
C ASN A 108 9.34 0.27 21.79
N ILE A 109 9.39 -0.78 20.95
CA ILE A 109 9.56 -2.17 21.41
C ILE A 109 10.89 -2.33 22.16
N GLU A 110 11.98 -1.83 21.61
CA GLU A 110 13.31 -1.88 22.24
C GLU A 110 13.31 -1.14 23.58
N ARG A 111 12.72 0.06 23.63
CA ARG A 111 12.56 0.84 24.87
C ARG A 111 11.77 0.07 25.91
N ILE A 112 10.61 -0.49 25.55
CA ILE A 112 9.76 -1.27 26.46
C ILE A 112 10.49 -2.52 26.95
N GLN A 113 11.22 -3.23 26.09
CA GLN A 113 12.00 -4.40 26.51
C GLN A 113 13.09 -4.02 27.51
N ASN A 114 13.81 -2.93 27.27
CA ASN A 114 14.84 -2.44 28.18
C ASN A 114 14.23 -2.01 29.53
N GLU A 115 13.14 -1.24 29.51
CA GLU A 115 12.43 -0.83 30.73
C GLU A 115 11.90 -2.05 31.50
N ALA A 116 11.29 -3.02 30.81
CA ALA A 116 10.80 -4.24 31.44
C ALA A 116 11.93 -5.06 32.07
N ARG A 117 13.08 -5.17 31.39
CA ARG A 117 14.26 -5.85 31.92
C ARG A 117 14.81 -5.14 33.16
N THR A 118 15.00 -3.82 33.10
CA THR A 118 15.47 -3.05 34.26
C THR A 118 14.51 -3.14 35.45
N ASN A 119 13.20 -3.06 35.20
CA ASN A 119 12.20 -3.22 36.24
C ASN A 119 12.22 -4.63 36.84
N ALA A 120 12.33 -5.67 36.00
CA ALA A 120 12.44 -7.05 36.46
C ALA A 120 13.70 -7.28 37.31
N GLU A 121 14.85 -6.75 36.89
CA GLU A 121 16.11 -6.81 37.64
C GLU A 121 15.97 -6.08 38.99
N ALA A 122 15.34 -4.91 39.03
CA ALA A 122 15.08 -4.16 40.26
C ALA A 122 14.14 -4.92 41.21
N HIS A 123 13.05 -5.50 40.69
CA HIS A 123 12.13 -6.32 41.49
C HIS A 123 12.79 -7.59 42.02
N ALA A 124 13.62 -8.25 41.22
CA ALA A 124 14.38 -9.42 41.64
C ALA A 124 15.37 -9.06 42.76
N ALA A 125 16.12 -7.96 42.62
CA ALA A 125 17.04 -7.49 43.64
C ALA A 125 16.33 -7.10 44.95
N ALA A 126 15.19 -6.40 44.86
CA ALA A 126 14.38 -6.06 46.02
C ALA A 126 13.82 -7.30 46.73
N THR A 127 13.35 -8.28 45.96
CA THR A 127 12.82 -9.54 46.50
C THR A 127 13.92 -10.37 47.16
N ALA A 128 15.10 -10.46 46.53
CA ALA A 128 16.26 -11.14 47.10
C ALA A 128 16.68 -10.51 48.43
N LYS A 129 16.74 -9.17 48.50
CA LYS A 129 17.08 -8.45 49.74
C LYS A 129 16.05 -8.68 50.85
N ARG A 130 14.75 -8.70 50.51
CA ARG A 130 13.69 -9.02 51.48
C ARG A 130 13.83 -10.46 51.99
N LEU A 131 14.04 -11.40 51.08
CA LEU A 131 14.20 -12.81 51.42
C LEU A 131 15.41 -13.05 52.32
N GLU A 132 16.54 -12.41 52.03
CA GLU A 132 17.74 -12.47 52.88
C GLU A 132 17.45 -12.00 54.30
N SER A 133 16.72 -10.89 54.45
CA SER A 133 16.31 -10.37 55.76
C SER A 133 15.35 -11.31 56.50
N GLU A 134 14.42 -11.96 55.78
CA GLU A 134 13.48 -12.91 56.36
C GLU A 134 14.18 -14.19 56.80
N ILE A 135 15.14 -14.70 56.00
CA ILE A 135 15.97 -15.85 56.35
C ILE A 135 16.79 -15.55 57.59
N ALA A 136 17.51 -14.43 57.64
CA ALA A 136 18.29 -14.05 58.82
C ALA A 136 17.43 -13.90 60.08
N SER A 137 16.22 -13.36 59.96
CA SER A 137 15.26 -13.28 61.08
C SER A 137 14.80 -14.67 61.53
N ALA A 138 14.47 -15.55 60.59
CA ALA A 138 14.06 -16.92 60.89
C ALA A 138 15.19 -17.73 61.53
N GLU A 139 16.43 -17.60 61.06
CA GLU A 139 17.61 -18.23 61.65
C GLU A 139 17.81 -17.80 63.11
N ASN A 140 17.67 -16.51 63.40
CA ASN A 140 17.74 -15.98 64.77
C ASN A 140 16.62 -16.54 65.66
N GLN A 141 15.38 -16.62 65.16
CA GLN A 141 14.25 -17.20 65.89
C GLN A 141 14.45 -18.69 66.17
N ILE A 142 14.98 -19.43 65.21
CA ILE A 142 15.31 -20.86 65.37
C ILE A 142 16.41 -21.02 66.42
N ALA A 143 17.47 -20.20 66.37
CA ALA A 143 18.54 -20.23 67.37
C ALA A 143 18.01 -19.94 68.78
N GLN A 144 17.18 -18.90 68.92
CA GLN A 144 16.55 -18.55 70.21
C GLN A 144 15.63 -19.65 70.73
N SER A 145 14.79 -20.23 69.86
CA SER A 145 13.88 -21.32 70.22
C SER A 145 14.67 -22.58 70.64
N ARG A 146 15.79 -22.86 69.95
CA ARG A 146 16.70 -23.95 70.29
C ARG A 146 17.31 -23.74 71.66
N GLU A 147 17.81 -22.54 71.95
CA GLU A 147 18.41 -22.22 73.25
C GLU A 147 17.38 -22.28 74.38
N GLN A 148 16.18 -21.75 74.17
CA GLN A 148 15.07 -21.88 75.13
C GLN A 148 14.70 -23.34 75.40
N ALA A 149 14.55 -24.15 74.33
CA ALA A 149 14.26 -25.57 74.47
C ALA A 149 15.36 -26.29 75.26
N LEU A 150 16.63 -26.08 74.92
CA LEU A 150 17.78 -26.67 75.61
C LEU A 150 17.86 -26.23 77.07
N SER A 151 17.57 -24.97 77.38
CA SER A 151 17.53 -24.46 78.76
C SER A 151 16.40 -25.05 79.61
N SER A 152 15.34 -25.53 78.97
CA SER A 152 14.19 -26.17 79.64
C SER A 152 14.44 -27.66 79.94
N VAL A 153 15.39 -28.30 79.26
CA VAL A 153 15.68 -29.75 79.42
C VAL A 153 16.08 -30.10 80.86
N PRO A 154 17.00 -29.38 81.54
CA PRO A 154 17.38 -29.70 82.92
C PRO A 154 16.21 -29.63 83.91
N GLN A 155 15.28 -28.69 83.71
CA GLN A 155 14.09 -28.53 84.56
C GLN A 155 13.13 -29.71 84.38
N ILE A 156 12.86 -30.11 83.13
CA ILE A 156 12.03 -31.28 82.82
C ILE A 156 12.69 -32.57 83.34
N ALA A 157 14.01 -32.71 83.15
CA ALA A 157 14.78 -33.87 83.63
C ALA A 157 14.75 -33.97 85.16
N THR A 158 14.94 -32.85 85.87
CA THR A 158 14.90 -32.79 87.34
C THR A 158 13.51 -33.12 87.86
N GLY A 159 12.45 -32.51 87.29
CA GLY A 159 11.06 -32.80 87.69
C GLY A 159 10.67 -34.26 87.44
N THR A 160 11.10 -34.84 86.31
CA THR A 160 10.85 -36.26 85.99
C THR A 160 11.64 -37.18 86.92
N ALA A 161 12.91 -36.89 87.20
CA ALA A 161 13.74 -37.65 88.13
C ALA A 161 13.16 -37.61 89.56
N GLN A 162 12.70 -36.44 90.03
CA GLN A 162 12.09 -36.29 91.34
C GLN A 162 10.77 -37.07 91.47
N ALA A 163 9.93 -37.03 90.42
CA ALA A 163 8.71 -37.82 90.35
C ALA A 163 8.98 -39.33 90.38
N LEU A 164 9.99 -39.80 89.64
CA LEU A 164 10.42 -41.20 89.66
C LEU A 164 10.97 -41.64 91.03
N VAL A 165 11.83 -40.83 91.64
CA VAL A 165 12.41 -41.08 92.98
C VAL A 165 11.31 -41.16 94.04
N THR A 166 10.36 -40.24 94.02
CA THR A 166 9.25 -40.23 94.98
C THR A 166 8.37 -41.47 94.81
N ARG A 167 8.12 -41.90 93.56
CA ARG A 167 7.31 -43.10 93.26
C ARG A 167 8.01 -44.41 93.64
N LEU A 168 9.34 -44.46 93.59
CA LEU A 168 10.14 -45.66 93.90
C LEU A 168 10.52 -45.78 95.39
N LEU A 169 10.89 -44.67 96.03
CA LEU A 169 11.35 -44.67 97.43
C LEU A 169 10.27 -44.25 98.44
N GLY A 170 9.10 -43.80 97.97
CA GLY A 170 7.96 -43.43 98.82
C GLY A 170 8.19 -42.22 99.73
N THR A 171 9.33 -41.54 99.62
CA THR A 171 9.70 -40.36 100.40
C THR A 171 10.12 -39.23 99.47
N GLN A 172 9.70 -38.01 99.79
CA GLN A 172 10.04 -36.83 99.01
C GLN A 172 11.46 -36.38 99.36
N GLN A 173 12.38 -36.50 98.41
CA GLN A 173 13.77 -36.06 98.56
C GLN A 173 13.90 -34.56 98.25
N ASP A 174 14.89 -33.94 98.88
CA ASP A 174 15.20 -32.52 98.71
C ASP A 174 15.56 -32.19 97.25
N GLU A 175 14.94 -31.13 96.72
CA GLU A 175 14.96 -30.75 95.30
C GLU A 175 16.36 -30.32 94.85
N GLN A 176 17.14 -29.68 95.73
CA GLN A 176 18.53 -29.30 95.45
C GLN A 176 19.46 -30.52 95.30
N THR A 177 19.19 -31.58 96.07
CA THR A 177 19.97 -32.83 96.01
C THR A 177 19.71 -33.58 94.70
N VAL A 178 18.47 -33.58 94.21
CA VAL A 178 18.10 -34.19 92.92
C VAL A 178 18.65 -33.37 91.75
N ALA A 179 18.52 -32.04 91.78
CA ALA A 179 19.05 -31.14 90.75
C ALA A 179 20.56 -31.30 90.57
N SER A 180 21.32 -31.30 91.67
CA SER A 180 22.79 -31.48 91.63
C SER A 180 23.24 -32.89 91.20
N ALA A 181 22.40 -33.92 91.36
CA ALA A 181 22.66 -35.25 90.82
C ALA A 181 22.40 -35.33 89.30
N VAL A 182 21.32 -34.69 88.83
CA VAL A 182 21.00 -34.59 87.40
C VAL A 182 22.05 -33.77 86.64
N GLU A 183 22.51 -32.67 87.23
CA GLU A 183 23.57 -31.83 86.64
C GLU A 183 24.90 -32.59 86.53
N ARG A 184 25.30 -33.33 87.57
CA ARG A 184 26.49 -34.20 87.52
C ARG A 184 26.40 -35.34 86.51
N ALA A 185 25.18 -35.79 86.17
CA ALA A 185 24.95 -36.86 85.19
C ALA A 185 24.78 -36.36 83.75
N SER A 186 24.56 -35.05 83.56
CA SER A 186 24.35 -34.42 82.25
C SER A 186 25.54 -33.58 81.76
N ALA A 187 26.54 -33.37 82.62
CA ALA A 187 27.89 -32.90 82.25
C ALA A 187 28.70 -34.01 81.55
#